data_AF-A0A2V6YKR8-F1
#
_entry.id   AF-A0A2V6YKR8-F1
#
_cell.length_a   1.000
_cell.length_b   1.000
_cell.length_c   1.000
_cell.angle_alpha   90.00
_cell.angle_beta   90.00
_cell.angle_gamma   90.00
#
_symmetry.space_group_name_H-M   'P 1'
#
loop_
_entity.id
_entity.type
_entity.pdbx_description
1 polymer ?
#
loop_
_entity_poly.entity_id
_entity_poly.type
_entity_poly.pdbx_seq_one_letter_code
_entity_poly.pdbx_strand_id
1 'polypeptide(L)'
;MMHGSQKLLGAFGGGGLAGVAGMLSKLGVEPAQIWAWVLSITEFVGGVCVFLGFLARFWAAGLVIDMAVAIFKVHIHNGFFAGKNGFELPLALGVMALVIVLTGPGSLSVDRATGIEKGGAG
;
A
#
# COMPACT_ATOMS: atom_id res chain seq x y z
N MET A 1 -3.72 -6.37 -0.69
CA MET A 1 -3.54 -7.65 -1.43
C MET A 1 -4.50 -7.80 -2.61
N MET A 2 -5.83 -7.81 -2.44
CA MET A 2 -6.77 -7.92 -3.57
C MET A 2 -6.68 -6.74 -4.55
N HIS A 3 -6.59 -5.51 -4.04
CA HIS A 3 -6.31 -4.32 -4.85
C HIS A 3 -4.94 -4.37 -5.54
N GLY A 4 -3.91 -4.82 -4.81
CA GLY A 4 -2.55 -4.97 -5.35
C GLY A 4 -2.44 -6.03 -6.45
N SER A 5 -3.15 -7.16 -6.35
CA SER A 5 -3.13 -8.19 -7.40
C SER A 5 -3.87 -7.75 -8.67
N GLN A 6 -4.93 -6.95 -8.54
CA GLN A 6 -5.58 -6.30 -9.68
C GLN A 6 -4.64 -5.32 -10.40
N LYS A 7 -3.83 -4.58 -9.64
CA LYS A 7 -2.87 -3.59 -10.15
C LYS A 7 -1.62 -4.23 -10.75
N LEU A 8 -1.02 -5.22 -10.08
CA LEU A 8 0.25 -5.83 -10.49
C LEU A 8 0.05 -6.93 -11.55
N LEU A 9 -0.96 -7.79 -11.37
CA LEU A 9 -1.13 -9.00 -12.18
C LEU A 9 -2.30 -8.90 -13.17
N GLY A 10 -3.11 -7.83 -13.11
CA GLY A 10 -4.37 -7.77 -13.86
C GLY A 10 -5.38 -8.83 -13.42
N ALA A 11 -5.19 -9.42 -12.24
CA ALA A 11 -6.06 -10.47 -11.72
C ALA A 11 -7.47 -9.94 -11.47
N PHE A 12 -8.48 -10.82 -11.44
CA PHE A 12 -9.87 -10.47 -11.16
C PHE A 12 -10.47 -9.40 -12.09
N GLY A 13 -10.00 -9.34 -13.34
CA GLY A 13 -10.44 -8.33 -14.32
C GLY A 13 -9.86 -6.93 -14.10
N GLY A 14 -8.79 -6.80 -13.30
CA GLY A 14 -8.11 -5.53 -13.07
C GLY A 14 -7.33 -5.05 -14.29
N GLY A 15 -7.17 -3.73 -14.43
CA GLY A 15 -6.48 -3.09 -15.56
C GLY A 15 -4.97 -3.35 -15.66
N GLY A 16 -4.39 -4.05 -14.67
CA GLY A 16 -2.96 -4.36 -14.62
C GLY A 16 -2.08 -3.11 -14.60
N LEU A 17 -0.77 -3.30 -14.81
CA LEU A 17 0.23 -2.23 -14.77
C LEU A 17 -0.04 -1.14 -15.81
N ALA A 18 -0.57 -1.51 -16.98
CA ALA A 18 -0.96 -0.56 -18.03
C ALA A 18 -2.12 0.35 -17.57
N GLY A 19 -3.14 -0.22 -16.91
CA GLY A 19 -4.24 0.54 -16.33
C GLY A 19 -3.79 1.50 -15.23
N VAL A 20 -2.87 1.04 -14.36
CA VAL A 20 -2.29 1.88 -13.30
C VAL A 20 -1.43 3.00 -13.89
N ALA A 21 -0.58 2.71 -14.88
CA ALA A 21 0.21 3.74 -15.56
C ALA A 21 -0.68 4.77 -16.26
N GLY A 22 -1.76 4.32 -16.93
CA GLY A 22 -2.74 5.23 -17.54
C GLY A 22 -3.46 6.11 -16.52
N MET A 23 -3.82 5.56 -15.36
CA MET A 23 -4.38 6.33 -14.24
C MET A 23 -3.37 7.37 -13.72
N LEU A 24 -2.12 6.97 -13.48
CA LEU A 24 -1.08 7.88 -12.97
C LEU A 24 -0.76 9.01 -13.93
N SER A 25 -0.72 8.73 -15.24
CA SER A 25 -0.55 9.75 -16.27
C SER A 25 -1.69 10.77 -16.24
N LYS A 26 -2.95 10.33 -16.08
CA LYS A 26 -4.10 11.23 -15.90
C LYS A 26 -4.03 12.08 -14.63
N LEU A 27 -3.36 11.59 -13.59
CA LEU A 27 -3.13 12.30 -12.32
C LEU A 27 -1.90 13.23 -12.37
N GLY A 28 -1.21 13.29 -13.51
CA GLY A 28 0.01 14.08 -13.71
C GLY A 28 1.23 13.53 -12.98
N VAL A 29 1.27 12.22 -12.71
CA VAL A 29 2.40 11.56 -12.05
C VAL A 29 3.31 10.95 -13.11
N GLU A 30 4.43 11.61 -13.38
CA GLU A 30 5.44 11.15 -14.33
C GLU A 30 6.78 10.85 -13.63
N PRO A 31 7.54 9.83 -14.08
CA PRO A 31 7.23 8.87 -15.17
C PRO A 31 6.22 7.79 -14.75
N ALA A 32 5.05 7.77 -15.41
CA ALA A 32 3.89 6.98 -14.97
C ALA A 32 4.13 5.46 -14.95
N GLN A 33 4.91 4.93 -15.91
CA GLN A 33 5.24 3.51 -15.96
C GLN A 33 6.08 3.05 -14.77
N ILE A 34 7.09 3.84 -14.37
CA ILE A 34 7.96 3.50 -13.24
C ILE A 34 7.16 3.54 -11.95
N TRP A 35 6.38 4.60 -11.75
CA TRP A 35 5.53 4.72 -10.58
C TRP A 35 4.45 3.63 -10.52
N ALA A 36 3.90 3.20 -11.66
CA ALA A 36 2.94 2.09 -11.69
C ALA A 36 3.55 0.78 -11.17
N TRP A 37 4.80 0.48 -11.55
CA TRP A 37 5.52 -0.67 -11.02
C TRP A 37 5.76 -0.55 -9.51
N VAL A 38 6.30 0.58 -9.07
CA VAL A 38 6.59 0.83 -7.64
C VAL A 38 5.32 0.69 -6.80
N LEU A 39 4.23 1.33 -7.21
CA LEU A 39 2.95 1.29 -6.48
C LEU A 39 2.38 -0.14 -6.44
N SER A 40 2.30 -0.80 -7.60
CA SER A 40 1.72 -2.14 -7.70
C SER A 40 2.52 -3.19 -6.92
N ILE A 41 3.86 -3.09 -6.93
CA ILE A 41 4.75 -3.95 -6.13
C ILE A 41 4.55 -3.65 -4.65
N THR A 42 4.52 -2.38 -4.24
CA THR A 42 4.37 -1.98 -2.85
C THR A 42 3.03 -2.46 -2.27
N GLU A 43 1.92 -2.33 -3.01
CA GLU A 43 0.60 -2.76 -2.55
C GLU A 43 0.42 -4.28 -2.49
N PHE A 44 1.03 -5.00 -3.42
CA PHE A 44 0.92 -6.46 -3.46
C PHE A 44 1.99 -7.14 -2.63
N VAL A 45 3.25 -6.99 -3.04
CA VAL A 45 4.40 -7.62 -2.37
C VAL A 45 4.58 -7.03 -0.99
N GLY A 46 4.52 -5.70 -0.83
CA GLY A 46 4.62 -5.07 0.47
C GLY A 46 3.49 -5.48 1.43
N GLY A 47 2.26 -5.64 0.93
CA GLY A 47 1.17 -6.19 1.73
C GLY A 47 1.45 -7.61 2.22
N VAL A 48 2.00 -8.49 1.37
CA VAL A 48 2.39 -9.86 1.73
C VAL A 48 3.54 -9.87 2.73
N CYS A 49 4.57 -9.04 2.50
CA CYS A 49 5.71 -8.92 3.40
C CYS A 49 5.30 -8.38 4.78
N VAL A 50 4.42 -7.39 4.86
CA VAL A 50 3.86 -6.90 6.12
C VAL A 50 3.09 -8.00 6.85
N PHE A 51 2.27 -8.78 6.13
CA PHE A 51 1.52 -9.89 6.72
C PHE A 51 2.43 -10.99 7.30
N LEU A 52 3.49 -11.34 6.57
CA LEU A 52 4.50 -12.31 7.03
C LEU A 52 5.45 -11.71 8.08
N GLY A 53 5.43 -10.39 8.28
CA GLY A 53 6.34 -9.68 9.15
C GLY A 53 7.79 -9.74 8.65
N PHE A 54 8.01 -9.63 7.34
CA PHE A 54 9.33 -9.53 6.71
C PHE A 54 9.59 -8.11 6.20
N LEU A 55 10.63 -7.45 6.69
CA LEU A 55 10.90 -6.02 6.50
C LEU A 55 9.64 -5.15 6.72
N ALA A 56 8.85 -5.50 7.73
CA ALA A 56 7.48 -5.02 7.83
C ALA A 56 7.40 -3.49 7.94
N ARG A 57 8.31 -2.86 8.69
CA ARG A 57 8.34 -1.40 8.82
C ARG A 57 8.66 -0.69 7.51
N PHE A 58 9.57 -1.25 6.71
CA PHE A 58 9.92 -0.68 5.40
C PHE A 58 8.72 -0.72 4.46
N TRP A 59 8.07 -1.88 4.33
CA TRP A 59 6.91 -2.03 3.46
C TRP A 59 5.69 -1.26 3.96
N ALA A 60 5.47 -1.21 5.28
CA ALA A 60 4.41 -0.42 5.89
C ALA A 60 4.61 1.09 5.66
N ALA A 61 5.85 1.59 5.71
CA ALA A 61 6.15 2.99 5.38
C ALA A 61 5.81 3.31 3.92
N GLY A 62 6.12 2.40 2.99
CA GLY A 62 5.70 2.50 1.59
C GLY A 62 4.18 2.58 1.43
N LEU A 63 3.44 1.73 2.16
CA LEU A 63 1.98 1.73 2.15
C LEU A 63 1.38 3.02 2.72
N VAL A 64 1.98 3.62 3.76
CA VAL A 64 1.54 4.92 4.29
C VAL A 64 1.64 6.01 3.22
N ILE A 65 2.76 6.06 2.50
CA ILE A 65 2.98 7.04 1.43
C ILE A 65 1.98 6.80 0.28
N ASP A 66 1.78 5.56 -0.13
CA ASP A 66 0.81 5.20 -1.17
C ASP A 66 -0.60 5.65 -0.80
N MET A 67 -1.07 5.35 0.41
CA MET A 67 -2.38 5.78 0.89
C MET A 67 -2.48 7.31 0.95
N ALA A 68 -1.44 8.02 1.37
CA ALA A 68 -1.44 9.49 1.34
C ALA A 68 -1.60 10.04 -0.09
N VAL A 69 -0.83 9.51 -1.05
CA VAL A 69 -0.95 9.92 -2.46
C VAL A 69 -2.34 9.60 -3.00
N ALA A 70 -2.89 8.43 -2.71
CA ALA A 70 -4.24 8.04 -3.12
C ALA A 70 -5.30 9.01 -2.57
N ILE A 71 -5.19 9.40 -1.30
CA ILE A 71 -6.09 10.40 -0.69
C ILE A 71 -6.02 11.72 -1.46
N PHE A 72 -4.83 12.32 -1.59
CA PHE A 72 -4.69 13.65 -2.19
C PHE A 72 -4.98 13.70 -3.69
N LYS A 73 -4.67 12.63 -4.44
CA LYS A 73 -4.83 12.62 -5.89
C LYS A 73 -6.18 12.07 -6.35
N VAL A 74 -6.77 11.12 -5.62
CA VAL A 74 -7.94 10.38 -6.10
C VAL A 74 -9.18 10.59 -5.23
N HIS A 75 -9.05 10.67 -3.92
CA HIS A 75 -10.23 10.60 -3.04
C HIS A 75 -10.62 11.91 -2.36
N ILE A 76 -9.72 12.90 -2.29
CA ILE A 76 -9.96 14.15 -1.53
C ILE A 76 -11.17 14.95 -2.05
N HIS A 77 -11.48 14.85 -3.33
CA HIS A 77 -12.62 15.53 -3.96
C HIS A 77 -13.94 14.77 -3.80
N ASN A 78 -13.90 13.49 -3.42
CA ASN A 78 -15.08 12.63 -3.25
C ASN A 78 -15.68 12.70 -1.83
N GLY A 79 -15.08 13.50 -0.94
CA GLY A 79 -15.48 13.61 0.46
C GLY A 79 -14.97 12.44 1.31
N PHE A 80 -15.52 12.32 2.53
CA PHE A 80 -15.03 11.35 3.50
C PHE A 80 -15.50 9.92 3.21
N PHE A 81 -16.80 9.70 3.09
CA PHE A 81 -17.41 8.37 3.14
C PHE A 81 -17.01 7.44 1.98
N ALA A 82 -16.61 6.21 2.32
CA ALA A 82 -16.21 5.20 1.35
C ALA A 82 -17.31 4.84 0.33
N GLY A 83 -18.59 4.94 0.73
CA GLY A 83 -19.74 4.70 -0.15
C GLY A 83 -19.84 5.65 -1.35
N LYS A 84 -19.15 6.80 -1.31
CA LYS A 84 -19.04 7.76 -2.43
C LYS A 84 -17.66 7.73 -3.08
N ASN A 85 -16.89 6.67 -2.89
CA ASN A 85 -15.47 6.62 -3.25
C ASN A 85 -14.64 7.70 -2.53
N GLY A 86 -15.03 8.03 -1.29
CA GLY A 86 -14.32 8.97 -0.43
C GLY A 86 -13.04 8.39 0.19
N PHE A 87 -12.34 9.22 0.97
CA PHE A 87 -11.00 8.90 1.49
C PHE A 87 -10.98 8.12 2.82
N GLU A 88 -12.12 7.76 3.39
CA GLU A 88 -12.26 7.01 4.65
C GLU A 88 -11.47 5.69 4.64
N LEU A 89 -11.62 4.88 3.59
CA LEU A 89 -10.93 3.59 3.50
C LEU A 89 -9.41 3.75 3.30
N PRO A 90 -8.91 4.56 2.36
CA PRO A 90 -7.47 4.86 2.27
C PRO A 90 -6.88 5.40 3.58
N LEU A 91 -7.63 6.26 4.29
CA LEU A 91 -7.19 6.81 5.57
C LEU A 91 -7.06 5.72 6.64
N ALA A 92 -8.08 4.85 6.77
CA ALA A 92 -8.05 3.75 7.72
C ALA A 92 -6.88 2.78 7.45
N LEU A 93 -6.67 2.43 6.17
CA LEU A 93 -5.55 1.59 5.74
C LEU A 93 -4.19 2.26 6.03
N GLY A 94 -4.07 3.57 5.75
CA GLY A 94 -2.86 4.34 6.02
C GLY A 94 -2.54 4.43 7.51
N VAL A 95 -3.54 4.63 8.36
CA VAL A 95 -3.37 4.65 9.83
C VAL A 95 -2.93 3.27 10.34
N MET A 96 -3.53 2.18 9.85
CA MET A 96 -3.10 0.83 10.24
C MET A 96 -1.66 0.54 9.82
N ALA A 97 -1.26 0.93 8.60
CA ALA A 97 0.12 0.81 8.17
C ALA A 97 1.06 1.66 9.03
N LEU A 98 0.65 2.89 9.41
CA LEU A 98 1.42 3.76 10.29
C LEU A 98 1.62 3.15 11.68
N VAL A 99 0.61 2.49 12.24
CA VAL A 99 0.76 1.74 13.50
C VAL A 99 1.88 0.71 13.36
N ILE A 100 1.90 -0.07 12.27
CA ILE A 100 2.95 -1.08 12.04
C ILE A 100 4.35 -0.44 11.90
N VAL A 101 4.46 0.72 11.25
CA VAL A 101 5.72 1.48 11.18
C VAL A 101 6.24 1.85 12.57
N LEU A 102 5.35 2.27 13.46
CA LEU A 102 5.68 2.75 14.81
C LEU A 102 5.89 1.62 15.81
N THR A 103 5.03 0.59 15.78
CA THR A 103 5.06 -0.52 16.74
C THR A 103 5.98 -1.65 16.33
N GLY A 104 6.35 -1.73 15.05
CA GLY A 104 7.10 -2.85 14.49
C GLY A 104 6.23 -4.09 14.26
N PRO A 105 6.82 -5.16 13.68
CA PRO A 105 6.14 -6.41 13.38
C PRO A 105 5.83 -7.22 14.64
N GLY A 106 4.71 -7.92 14.66
CA GLY A 106 4.26 -8.71 15.81
C GLY A 106 5.21 -9.85 16.22
N SER A 107 4.90 -10.51 17.34
CA SER A 107 5.74 -11.56 17.94
C SER A 107 5.97 -12.79 17.06
N LEU A 108 5.07 -13.08 16.12
CA LEU A 108 5.16 -14.18 15.16
C LEU A 108 5.81 -13.80 13.82
N SER A 109 6.56 -12.70 13.77
CA SER A 109 7.15 -12.20 12.52
C SER A 109 8.42 -12.92 12.08
N VAL A 110 8.60 -13.03 10.76
CA VAL A 110 9.84 -13.53 10.14
C VAL A 110 11.03 -12.64 10.51
N ASP A 111 10.83 -11.34 10.67
CA ASP A 111 11.85 -10.39 11.11
C ASP A 111 12.40 -10.72 12.51
N ARG A 112 11.53 -11.18 13.43
CA ARG A 112 11.96 -11.63 14.76
C ARG A 112 12.68 -12.98 14.69
N ALA A 113 12.21 -13.90 13.85
CA ALA A 113 12.83 -15.21 13.64
C ALA A 113 14.22 -15.12 12.98
N THR A 114 14.44 -14.11 12.12
CA THR A 114 15.71 -13.87 11.40
C THR A 114 16.59 -12.82 12.09
N GLY A 115 16.10 -12.17 13.15
CA GLY A 115 16.84 -11.18 13.93
C GLY A 115 16.95 -9.79 13.28
N ILE A 116 16.22 -9.55 12.20
CA ILE A 116 16.17 -8.28 11.46
C ILE A 116 15.51 -7.19 12.31
N GLU A 117 14.41 -7.53 13.01
CA GLU A 117 13.74 -6.60 13.93
C GLU A 117 13.52 -7.27 15.30
N LYS A 118 14.06 -6.64 16.36
CA LYS A 118 13.96 -7.14 17.75
C LYS A 118 12.82 -6.54 18.56
N GLY A 119 12.14 -5.51 18.02
CA GLY A 119 11.17 -4.70 18.75
C GLY A 119 9.84 -4.64 18.02
N GLY A 120 8.94 -5.55 18.38
CA GLY A 120 7.51 -5.40 18.24
C GLY A 120 6.90 -5.48 19.62
N ALA A 121 6.02 -4.57 20.00
CA ALA A 121 5.33 -4.65 21.29
C ALA A 121 4.57 -5.99 21.39
N GLY A 122 5.15 -6.93 22.10
CA GLY A 122 4.72 -8.32 22.25
C GLY A 122 5.65 -9.08 23.16
#